data_AF-A0A955AT12-F1
#
_entry.id   AF-A0A955AT12-F1
#
_cell.length_a   1.000
_cell.length_b   1.000
_cell.length_c   1.000
_cell.angle_alpha   90.00
_cell.angle_beta   90.00
_cell.angle_gamma   90.00
#
_symmetry.space_group_name_H-M   'P 1'
#
loop_
_entity.id
_entity.type
_entity.pdbx_description
1 polymer ?
#
loop_
_entity_poly.entity_id
_entity_poly.type
_entity_poly.pdbx_seq_one_letter_code
_entity_poly.pdbx_strand_id
1 'polypeptide(L)'
;LFSGATIGKEDVETTEGFTDRVELVFVSYGSKEVEGGRTRPGGNPADSVEQLKAMGINAHYYLSPETAHEWQTWRRSLKEFAPLLFQVDK
;
A
#
# COMPACT_ATOMS: atom_id res chain seq x y z
N LEU A 1 3.56 -3.81 0.26
CA LEU A 1 3.81 -4.03 -1.18
C LEU A 1 4.60 -2.84 -1.73
N PHE A 2 5.76 -3.08 -2.35
CA PHE A 2 6.59 -2.05 -2.97
C PHE A 2 6.60 -2.27 -4.49
N SER A 3 5.96 -1.38 -5.25
CA SER A 3 5.81 -1.47 -6.72
C SER A 3 5.20 -2.78 -7.22
N GLY A 4 4.37 -3.45 -6.40
CA GLY A 4 4.07 -4.88 -6.56
C GLY A 4 2.61 -5.26 -6.44
N ALA A 5 1.70 -4.36 -6.86
CA ALA A 5 0.24 -4.42 -6.70
C ALA A 5 -0.30 -3.69 -5.45
N THR A 6 -1.63 -3.63 -5.39
CA THR A 6 -2.44 -2.97 -4.35
C THR A 6 -3.36 -4.01 -3.74
N ILE A 7 -3.60 -3.94 -2.43
CA ILE A 7 -4.69 -4.67 -1.77
C ILE A 7 -5.93 -3.78 -1.80
N GLY A 8 -6.99 -4.26 -2.43
CA GLY A 8 -8.28 -3.59 -2.51
C GLY A 8 -9.30 -4.14 -1.53
N LYS A 9 -10.47 -3.50 -1.51
CA LYS A 9 -11.61 -3.93 -0.68
C LYS A 9 -12.01 -5.39 -0.92
N GLU A 10 -12.08 -5.81 -2.19
CA GLU A 10 -12.46 -7.18 -2.55
C GLU A 10 -11.49 -8.22 -1.99
N ASP A 11 -10.18 -7.95 -2.02
CA ASP A 11 -9.16 -8.85 -1.46
C ASP A 11 -9.39 -9.06 0.05
N VAL A 12 -9.74 -8.00 0.77
CA VAL A 12 -10.05 -8.07 2.21
C VAL A 12 -11.33 -8.83 2.47
N GLU A 13 -12.40 -8.55 1.72
CA GLU A 13 -13.72 -9.17 1.93
C GLU A 13 -13.73 -10.66 1.56
N THR A 14 -12.91 -11.08 0.60
CA THR A 14 -12.87 -12.47 0.12
C THR A 14 -11.79 -13.33 0.78
N THR A 15 -10.84 -12.72 1.52
CA THR A 15 -9.81 -13.44 2.24
C THR A 15 -10.23 -13.73 3.68
N GLU A 16 -10.53 -15.00 3.97
CA GLU A 16 -10.94 -15.43 5.31
C GLU A 16 -9.87 -15.11 6.38
N GLY A 17 -10.30 -14.44 7.45
CA GLY A 17 -9.45 -14.07 8.59
C GLY A 17 -8.47 -12.92 8.31
N PHE A 18 -8.66 -12.15 7.23
CA PHE A 18 -7.77 -11.02 6.89
C PHE A 18 -7.69 -10.00 8.04
N THR A 19 -8.84 -9.52 8.51
CA THR A 19 -8.92 -8.47 9.55
C THR A 19 -8.39 -8.93 10.90
N ASP A 20 -8.39 -10.24 11.16
CA ASP A 20 -7.91 -10.81 12.42
C ASP A 20 -6.39 -11.00 12.45
N ARG A 21 -5.76 -11.08 11.27
CA ARG A 21 -4.35 -11.44 11.11
C ARG A 21 -3.48 -10.32 10.55
N VAL A 22 -4.06 -9.40 9.79
CA VAL A 22 -3.34 -8.33 9.10
C VAL A 22 -3.52 -7.03 9.86
N GLU A 23 -2.45 -6.61 10.54
CA GLU A 23 -2.46 -5.41 11.38
C GLU A 23 -2.09 -4.12 10.64
N LEU A 24 -1.50 -4.25 9.46
CA LEU A 24 -1.02 -3.15 8.64
C LEU A 24 -1.06 -3.52 7.16
N VAL A 25 -1.68 -2.67 6.36
CA VAL A 25 -1.55 -2.68 4.90
C VAL A 25 -0.68 -1.50 4.50
N PHE A 26 0.42 -1.77 3.80
CA PHE A 26 1.28 -0.73 3.25
C PHE A 26 1.45 -0.94 1.75
N VAL A 27 1.16 0.08 0.95
CA VAL A 27 1.32 0.08 -0.50
C VAL A 27 2.21 1.25 -0.89
N SER A 28 3.18 1.02 -1.76
CA SER A 28 4.02 2.10 -2.30
C SER A 28 4.44 1.90 -3.74
N TYR A 29 4.75 3.01 -4.39
CA TYR A 29 5.22 3.07 -5.78
C TYR A 29 6.17 4.26 -5.98
N GLY A 30 6.90 4.27 -7.08
CA GLY A 30 7.51 5.49 -7.62
C GLY A 30 6.45 6.36 -8.28
N SER A 31 6.57 7.68 -8.17
CA SER A 31 5.59 8.61 -8.77
C SER A 31 5.40 8.39 -10.27
N LYS A 32 6.48 8.06 -10.98
CA LYS A 32 6.47 7.79 -12.44
C LYS A 32 5.86 6.43 -12.80
N GLU A 33 5.67 5.54 -11.82
CA GLU A 33 4.94 4.29 -12.03
C GLU A 33 3.42 4.51 -12.02
N VAL A 34 2.95 5.50 -11.26
CA VAL A 34 1.53 5.82 -11.11
C VAL A 34 1.02 6.89 -12.06
N GLU A 35 1.93 7.74 -12.55
CA GLU A 35 1.67 8.76 -13.55
C GLU A 35 0.99 8.16 -14.81
N GLY A 36 -0.02 8.85 -15.32
CA GLY A 36 -0.76 8.43 -16.53
C GLY A 36 -1.88 7.40 -16.29
N GLY A 37 -2.25 7.11 -15.03
CA GLY A 37 -3.51 6.42 -14.72
C GLY A 37 -3.60 4.97 -15.20
N ARG A 38 -2.46 4.30 -15.41
CA ARG A 38 -2.44 2.88 -15.83
C ARG A 38 -3.25 2.01 -14.87
N THR A 39 -4.07 1.13 -15.42
CA THR A 39 -4.79 0.10 -14.66
C THR A 39 -3.79 -0.86 -14.02
N ARG A 40 -3.97 -1.16 -12.74
CA ARG A 40 -3.14 -2.09 -11.97
C ARG A 40 -4.02 -3.15 -11.32
N PRO A 41 -3.52 -4.38 -11.10
CA PRO A 41 -4.19 -5.33 -10.22
C PRO A 41 -4.47 -4.68 -8.85
N GLY A 42 -5.70 -4.75 -8.38
CA GLY A 42 -6.15 -4.08 -7.14
C GLY A 42 -6.52 -2.60 -7.28
N GLY A 43 -6.58 -2.05 -8.51
CA GLY A 43 -7.09 -0.71 -8.79
C GLY A 43 -6.08 0.43 -8.57
N ASN A 44 -6.59 1.66 -8.40
CA ASN A 44 -5.77 2.82 -8.07
C ASN A 44 -5.27 2.70 -6.61
N PRO A 45 -3.95 2.70 -6.36
CA PRO A 45 -3.39 2.54 -5.02
C PRO A 45 -3.93 3.53 -3.98
N ALA A 46 -4.13 4.80 -4.37
CA ALA A 46 -4.62 5.83 -3.46
C ALA A 46 -6.08 5.57 -3.08
N ASP A 47 -6.93 5.30 -4.06
CA ASP A 47 -8.36 5.06 -3.85
C ASP A 47 -8.59 3.79 -3.03
N SER A 48 -7.84 2.72 -3.30
CA SER A 48 -7.92 1.47 -2.55
C SER A 48 -7.52 1.68 -1.09
N VAL A 49 -6.42 2.39 -0.81
CA VAL A 49 -6.00 2.66 0.58
C VAL A 49 -7.03 3.49 1.34
N GLU A 50 -7.65 4.50 0.71
CA GLU A 50 -8.72 5.27 1.34
C GLU A 50 -9.97 4.41 1.64
N GLN A 51 -10.34 3.49 0.75
CA GLN A 51 -11.41 2.53 1.02
C GLN A 51 -11.09 1.61 2.19
N LEU A 52 -9.86 1.09 2.28
CA LEU A 52 -9.44 0.25 3.40
C LEU A 52 -9.47 1.01 4.73
N LYS A 53 -9.01 2.27 4.75
CA LYS A 53 -9.13 3.14 5.93
C LYS A 53 -10.58 3.35 6.34
N ALA A 54 -11.49 3.56 5.38
CA ALA A 54 -12.92 3.70 5.67
C ALA A 54 -13.56 2.44 6.28
N MET A 55 -12.96 1.27 6.03
CA MET A 55 -13.33 -0.01 6.66
C MET A 55 -12.69 -0.21 8.05
N GLY A 56 -11.92 0.76 8.54
CA GLY A 56 -11.21 0.67 9.82
C GLY A 56 -9.88 -0.08 9.76
N ILE A 57 -9.36 -0.36 8.56
CA ILE A 57 -8.08 -1.05 8.39
C ILE A 57 -6.96 -0.02 8.46
N ASN A 58 -5.92 -0.34 9.21
CA ASN A 58 -4.69 0.45 9.24
C ASN A 58 -3.96 0.32 7.89
N ALA A 59 -4.20 1.27 6.99
CA ALA A 59 -3.71 1.25 5.62
C ALA A 59 -2.93 2.53 5.27
N HIS A 60 -1.77 2.35 4.64
CA HIS A 60 -0.85 3.42 4.26
C HIS A 60 -0.49 3.35 2.78
N TYR A 61 -0.40 4.54 2.17
CA TYR A 61 0.08 4.73 0.80
C TYR A 61 1.27 5.67 0.78
N TYR A 62 2.36 5.26 0.12
CA TYR A 62 3.54 6.10 -0.06
C TYR A 62 3.95 6.21 -1.53
N LEU A 63 4.23 7.43 -1.99
CA LEU A 63 4.82 7.69 -3.30
C LEU A 63 6.24 8.20 -3.17
N SER A 64 7.19 7.45 -3.74
CA SER A 64 8.56 7.91 -3.88
C SER A 64 8.64 8.96 -4.99
N PRO A 65 9.01 10.22 -4.69
CA PRO A 65 9.01 11.28 -5.67
C PRO A 65 10.12 11.10 -6.69
N GLU A 66 9.79 11.40 -7.95
CA GLU A 66 10.69 11.42 -9.11
C GLU A 66 11.35 10.10 -9.47
N THR A 67 10.84 8.97 -8.96
CA THR A 67 11.35 7.63 -9.25
C THR A 67 10.33 6.78 -9.99
N ALA A 68 10.82 5.76 -10.70
CA ALA A 68 10.01 4.75 -11.40
C ALA A 68 10.18 3.37 -10.73
N HIS A 69 10.13 2.28 -11.51
CA HIS A 69 10.30 0.91 -11.05
C HIS A 69 11.78 0.57 -10.82
N GLU A 70 12.36 1.18 -9.80
CA GLU A 70 13.81 1.16 -9.53
C GLU A 70 14.13 1.05 -8.04
N TRP A 71 15.37 0.65 -7.73
CA TRP A 71 15.81 0.40 -6.36
C TRP A 71 15.62 1.59 -5.42
N GLN A 72 15.74 2.83 -5.90
CA GLN A 72 15.55 4.01 -5.06
C GLN A 72 14.11 4.13 -4.53
N THR A 73 13.11 3.71 -5.33
CA THR A 73 11.71 3.59 -4.89
C THR A 73 11.60 2.63 -3.71
N TRP A 74 12.20 1.44 -3.83
CA TRP A 74 12.09 0.41 -2.80
C TRP A 74 12.86 0.76 -1.54
N ARG A 75 14.04 1.39 -1.67
CA ARG A 75 14.81 1.90 -0.51
C ARG A 75 14.01 2.90 0.31
N ARG A 76 13.38 3.87 -0.37
CA ARG A 76 12.53 4.86 0.30
C ARG A 76 11.26 4.22 0.85
N SER A 77 10.65 3.28 0.12
CA SER A 77 9.49 2.54 0.61
C SER A 77 9.77 1.79 1.91
N LEU A 78 10.92 1.11 1.98
CA LEU A 78 11.35 0.42 3.21
C LEU A 78 11.58 1.40 4.35
N LYS A 79 12.18 2.57 4.08
CA LYS A 79 12.38 3.64 5.07
C LYS A 79 11.06 4.11 5.69
N GLU A 80 10.00 4.27 4.89
CA GLU A 80 8.69 4.70 5.38
C GLU A 80 7.88 3.55 6.01
N PHE A 81 8.06 2.32 5.54
CA PHE A 81 7.36 1.14 6.05
C PHE A 81 7.90 0.66 7.40
N ALA A 82 9.22 0.57 7.56
CA ALA A 82 9.83 -0.06 8.73
C ALA A 82 9.43 0.57 10.07
N PRO A 83 9.30 1.91 10.21
CA PRO A 83 8.84 2.54 11.44
C PRO A 83 7.39 2.23 11.81
N LEU A 84 6.57 1.73 10.89
CA LEU A 84 5.17 1.38 11.16
C LEU A 84 5.02 -0.02 11.76
N LEU A 85 6.08 -0.83 11.74
CA LEU A 85 6.05 -2.19 12.24
C LEU A 85 6.15 -2.22 13.77
N PHE A 86 5.41 -3.14 14.37
CA PHE A 86 5.49 -3.51 15.79
C PHE A 86 5.36 -2.33 16.76
N GLN A 87 4.52 -1.35 16.41
CA GLN A 87 4.18 -0.26 17.31
C GLN A 87 3.39 -0.80 18.49
N VAL A 88 3.75 -0.32 19.69
CA VAL A 88 3.19 -0.81 20.96
C VAL A 88 1.78 -0.25 21.21
N ASP A 89 1.48 0.92 20.62
CA ASP A 89 0.19 1.58 20.68
C ASP A 89 -0.43 1.63 19.27
N LYS A 90 -1.67 1.12 19.14
CA LYS A 90 -2.51 1.22 17.93
C LYS A 90 -3.61 2.25 18.13
#